data_AF-A0A165DQM3-F1
#
_entry.id   AF-A0A165DQM3-F1
#
_cell.length_a   1.000
_cell.length_b   1.000
_cell.length_c   1.000
_cell.angle_alpha   90.00
_cell.angle_beta   90.00
_cell.angle_gamma   90.00
#
_symmetry.space_group_name_H-M   'P 1'
#
loop_
_entity.id
_entity.type
_entity.pdbx_description
1 polymer ?
#
loop_
_entity_poly.entity_id
_entity_poly.type
_entity_poly.pdbx_seq_one_letter_code
_entity_poly.pdbx_strand_id
1 'polypeptide(L)'
;MSASLVRGAARRARPVALALAAGSAVSVTVWSLQNRKYANDDADASKPAPPAVTPVPTNWDASTLVWGSNKSKLISPEASATDSFRSPAALDLQLPPVRDLALAATHGALVDARGDVYQWGDGHFGTRSVDNREPMATLKGKDIKSVSLSQGKLYALSKRGRVFVLPVAADDQATPAQPSWFSWLWGTTSNPHYAELSTNTRLGYTEKVVSISAGSDHLLALTSSGRVFSHPVSLRANAFGQLGFRKFDVQAPDAPSKRIEVSLDAKGTGWGRAVHTDTSDVPLPEGIDDKSVHFCDKLYELPALKDVKIAQAVAGERTSFVRTVEQGRVLAWGANDFGQLGLGNATSLPYVTVPSEVVLSRYCPAGTYSKCLNIVPGGDLTFFVVERASPGKTATIDLLAAGRGQWGALGNGTFSSAQAEPLRIRAVSGLTEYSEARQRLEPMGVHALSVSPAPSGHVLLTLDTISRFGTGGDAPARRDLLVWGMNQSSQLGNGARKSLATPQHLEDAAGNRAMLGEKWTRVLDLQGNVWGRNVKVEQRVVAGH
;
A
#
# COMPACT_ATOMS: atom_id res chain seq x y z
N MET A 1 16.44 47.63 80.16
CA MET A 1 16.09 46.29 80.70
C MET A 1 16.79 45.27 79.79
N SER A 2 18.11 45.07 79.87
CA SER A 2 18.89 44.31 80.87
C SER A 2 18.35 42.87 80.98
N ALA A 3 19.08 41.76 80.83
CA ALA A 3 20.51 41.43 80.81
C ALA A 3 20.68 40.03 80.13
N SER A 4 21.70 39.78 79.30
CA SER A 4 22.97 39.07 79.63
C SER A 4 22.80 37.61 80.12
N LEU A 5 23.23 36.64 79.31
CA LEU A 5 24.44 35.79 79.48
C LEU A 5 24.30 34.65 80.50
N VAL A 6 24.70 33.42 80.11
CA VAL A 6 25.88 32.69 80.63
C VAL A 6 25.78 31.18 80.32
N ARG A 7 26.96 30.63 80.04
CA ARG A 7 27.38 29.26 79.68
C ARG A 7 27.25 28.24 80.83
N GLY A 8 27.32 26.94 80.47
CA GLY A 8 27.79 25.85 81.35
C GLY A 8 27.19 24.50 80.92
N ALA A 9 27.85 23.65 80.12
CA ALA A 9 28.99 22.77 80.40
C ALA A 9 28.65 21.49 81.22
N ALA A 10 28.82 20.35 80.53
CA ALA A 10 29.24 19.02 80.99
C ALA A 10 28.28 18.11 81.80
N ARG A 11 28.01 16.91 81.27
CA ARG A 11 28.67 15.63 81.68
C ARG A 11 28.12 14.42 80.93
N ARG A 12 29.01 13.44 80.70
CA ARG A 12 28.80 12.14 80.05
C ARG A 12 28.02 11.16 80.94
N ALA A 13 27.17 10.33 80.33
CA ALA A 13 26.92 8.94 80.76
C ALA A 13 26.37 8.10 79.58
N ARG A 14 27.01 6.94 79.31
CA ARG A 14 26.46 5.76 78.60
C ARG A 14 25.90 4.79 79.69
N PRO A 15 25.12 3.72 79.44
CA PRO A 15 24.92 2.96 78.18
C PRO A 15 23.47 2.38 77.96
N VAL A 16 23.37 1.50 76.95
CA VAL A 16 22.43 0.35 76.76
C VAL A 16 21.13 0.55 75.94
N ALA A 17 21.27 0.12 74.68
CA ALA A 17 20.38 -0.70 73.84
C ALA A 17 18.91 -0.29 73.58
N LEU A 18 18.62 0.01 72.31
CA LEU A 18 17.68 -0.79 71.51
C LEU A 18 17.84 -0.55 69.99
N ALA A 19 17.77 -1.65 69.24
CA ALA A 19 17.26 -1.82 67.87
C ALA A 19 18.03 -1.25 66.64
N LEU A 20 18.93 -2.10 66.15
CA LEU A 20 19.07 -2.64 64.78
C LEU A 20 18.26 -2.02 63.61
N ALA A 21 19.04 -1.59 62.61
CA ALA A 21 18.87 -1.68 61.16
C ALA A 21 17.59 -2.34 60.59
N ALA A 22 16.81 -1.55 59.86
CA ALA A 22 15.86 -2.04 58.85
C ALA A 22 16.42 -1.77 57.44
N GLY A 23 17.31 -2.67 57.01
CA GLY A 23 17.64 -2.87 55.60
C GLY A 23 17.00 -4.16 55.12
N SER A 24 16.65 -4.24 53.84
CA SER A 24 16.13 -5.41 53.11
C SER A 24 14.71 -5.89 53.45
N ALA A 25 13.68 -5.21 52.93
CA ALA A 25 12.35 -5.82 52.76
C ALA A 25 11.55 -5.35 51.52
N VAL A 26 12.05 -4.40 50.70
CA VAL A 26 11.25 -3.85 49.58
C VAL A 26 11.63 -4.47 48.21
N SER A 27 12.75 -5.18 48.10
CA SER A 27 13.23 -5.69 46.80
C SER A 27 12.73 -7.10 46.42
N VAL A 28 11.99 -7.81 47.29
CA VAL A 28 11.57 -9.21 47.02
C VAL A 28 10.13 -9.31 46.52
N THR A 29 9.27 -8.31 46.76
CA THR A 29 7.85 -8.36 46.38
C THR A 29 7.59 -8.03 44.91
N VAL A 30 8.54 -7.38 44.22
CA VAL A 30 8.37 -7.00 42.80
C VAL A 30 8.82 -8.12 41.85
N TRP A 31 9.72 -9.01 42.28
CA TRP A 31 10.24 -10.08 41.43
C TRP A 31 9.31 -11.31 41.35
N SER A 32 8.54 -11.60 42.39
CA SER A 32 7.64 -12.77 42.44
C SER A 32 6.28 -12.57 41.76
N LEU A 33 5.94 -11.34 41.35
CA LEU A 33 4.69 -11.04 40.64
C LEU A 33 4.81 -11.12 39.11
N GLN A 34 6.01 -11.22 38.54
CA GLN A 34 6.21 -11.30 37.09
C GLN A 34 6.30 -12.74 36.53
N ASN A 35 6.33 -13.77 37.39
CA ASN A 35 6.56 -15.17 36.96
C ASN A 35 5.46 -16.18 37.33
N ARG A 36 4.24 -15.72 37.65
CA ARG A 36 3.11 -16.66 37.77
C ARG A 36 2.56 -17.00 36.40
N LYS A 37 2.97 -18.17 35.90
CA LYS A 37 2.22 -18.95 34.91
C LYS A 37 0.78 -19.10 35.43
N TYR A 38 -0.18 -18.56 34.70
CA TYR A 38 -1.59 -18.88 34.91
C TYR A 38 -1.81 -20.31 34.44
N ALA A 39 -1.86 -21.26 35.37
CA ALA A 39 -2.52 -22.53 35.16
C ALA A 39 -4.02 -22.28 35.34
N ASN A 40 -4.77 -22.29 34.24
CA ASN A 40 -6.22 -22.40 34.32
C ASN A 40 -6.54 -23.89 34.47
N ASP A 41 -6.77 -24.33 35.70
CA ASP A 41 -7.51 -25.54 35.99
C ASP A 41 -9.00 -25.19 35.93
N ASP A 42 -9.59 -25.31 34.74
CA ASP A 42 -11.02 -25.54 34.59
C ASP A 42 -11.19 -26.64 33.53
N ALA A 43 -11.53 -27.82 34.01
CA ALA A 43 -11.90 -28.95 33.17
C ALA A 43 -13.33 -28.78 32.65
N ASP A 44 -13.46 -29.04 31.35
CA ASP A 44 -14.63 -29.51 30.61
C ASP A 44 -15.66 -28.49 30.07
N ALA A 45 -15.45 -28.12 28.80
CA ALA A 45 -16.38 -28.43 27.71
C ALA A 45 -15.65 -28.21 26.37
N SER A 46 -15.58 -29.25 25.54
CA SER A 46 -14.89 -29.32 24.24
C SER A 46 -15.08 -28.06 23.36
N LYS A 47 -14.10 -27.13 23.42
CA LYS A 47 -13.90 -26.13 22.36
C LYS A 47 -13.22 -26.84 21.19
N PRO A 48 -13.71 -26.71 19.95
CA PRO A 48 -12.96 -27.21 18.80
C PRO A 48 -11.59 -26.54 18.83
N ALA A 49 -10.54 -27.35 18.70
CA ALA A 49 -9.19 -26.83 18.59
C ALA A 49 -9.15 -25.76 17.49
N PRO A 50 -8.44 -24.63 17.67
CA PRO A 50 -8.16 -23.75 16.55
C PRO A 50 -7.58 -24.61 15.42
N PRO A 51 -8.00 -24.40 14.16
CA PRO A 51 -7.50 -25.19 13.05
C PRO A 51 -5.98 -25.21 13.11
N ALA A 52 -5.40 -26.41 13.02
CA ALA A 52 -3.97 -26.59 13.09
C ALA A 52 -3.32 -25.70 12.02
N VAL A 53 -2.67 -24.61 12.46
CA VAL A 53 -1.81 -23.83 11.59
C VAL A 53 -0.63 -24.75 11.30
N THR A 54 -0.55 -25.27 10.08
CA THR A 54 0.63 -25.99 9.62
C THR A 54 1.84 -25.06 9.78
N PRO A 55 2.87 -25.47 10.53
CA PRO A 55 4.09 -24.68 10.65
C PRO A 55 4.65 -24.39 9.27
N VAL A 56 5.06 -23.15 9.04
CA VAL A 56 5.73 -22.73 7.81
C VAL A 56 6.97 -23.61 7.61
N PRO A 57 7.11 -24.29 6.46
CA PRO A 57 8.36 -24.96 6.13
C PRO A 57 9.48 -23.91 6.16
N THR A 58 10.58 -24.22 6.85
CA THR A 58 11.81 -23.41 6.91
C THR A 58 12.50 -23.26 5.54
N ASN A 59 11.96 -23.93 4.53
CA ASN A 59 12.42 -23.96 3.16
C ASN A 59 11.39 -23.33 2.23
N TRP A 60 11.91 -22.76 1.15
CA TRP A 60 11.23 -22.12 0.02
C TRP A 60 10.19 -23.01 -0.68
N ASP A 61 9.10 -23.34 0.00
CA ASP A 61 7.92 -23.91 -0.64
C ASP A 61 7.18 -22.76 -1.33
N ALA A 62 6.72 -22.99 -2.56
CA ALA A 62 6.05 -21.97 -3.38
C ALA A 62 4.66 -21.57 -2.81
N SER A 63 4.41 -21.80 -1.52
CA SER A 63 3.18 -21.48 -0.85
C SER A 63 3.03 -19.96 -0.76
N THR A 64 1.84 -19.50 -1.12
CA THR A 64 1.45 -18.12 -0.84
C THR A 64 1.26 -17.98 0.66
N LEU A 65 1.97 -17.05 1.28
CA LEU A 65 1.82 -16.75 2.70
C LEU A 65 0.84 -15.60 2.89
N VAL A 66 0.01 -15.72 3.91
CA VAL A 66 -1.07 -14.78 4.22
C VAL A 66 -1.15 -14.55 5.72
N TRP A 67 -1.50 -13.33 6.11
CA TRP A 67 -1.77 -12.94 7.49
C TRP A 67 -2.69 -11.71 7.52
N GLY A 68 -3.23 -11.37 8.69
CA GLY A 68 -4.12 -10.22 8.87
C GLY A 68 -5.58 -10.64 9.08
N SER A 69 -6.53 -9.83 8.59
CA SER A 69 -7.95 -10.09 8.77
C SER A 69 -8.53 -10.96 7.66
N ASN A 70 -9.38 -11.90 8.02
CA ASN A 70 -10.18 -12.70 7.09
C ASN A 70 -11.69 -12.43 7.22
N LYS A 71 -12.07 -11.26 7.76
CA LYS A 71 -13.49 -10.88 7.91
C LYS A 71 -14.24 -10.86 6.59
N SER A 72 -13.57 -10.45 5.50
CA SER A 72 -14.13 -10.41 4.15
C SER A 72 -13.80 -11.64 3.29
N LYS A 73 -13.36 -12.73 3.95
CA LYS A 73 -13.07 -14.02 3.31
C LYS A 73 -12.08 -13.93 2.14
N LEU A 74 -11.10 -13.02 2.24
CA LEU A 74 -10.03 -12.84 1.24
C LEU A 74 -8.87 -13.81 1.41
N ILE A 75 -8.58 -14.18 2.67
CA ILE A 75 -7.43 -15.00 3.03
C ILE A 75 -7.82 -16.47 3.01
N SER A 76 -8.88 -16.88 3.69
CA SER A 76 -9.38 -18.25 3.61
C SER A 76 -10.87 -18.17 3.27
N PRO A 77 -11.22 -18.28 1.98
CA PRO A 77 -12.59 -18.17 1.51
C PRO A 77 -13.51 -19.26 2.10
N GLU A 78 -12.94 -20.45 2.35
CA GLU A 78 -13.66 -21.62 2.86
C GLU A 78 -13.70 -21.70 4.40
N ALA A 79 -12.66 -21.20 5.10
CA ALA A 79 -12.64 -21.22 6.56
C ALA A 79 -13.59 -20.16 7.15
N SER A 80 -14.85 -20.56 7.35
CA SER A 80 -15.87 -19.73 7.97
C SER A 80 -15.50 -19.28 9.40
N ALA A 81 -14.68 -20.06 10.13
CA ALA A 81 -14.39 -19.86 11.55
C ALA A 81 -13.15 -19.00 11.90
N THR A 82 -12.22 -18.76 10.97
CA THR A 82 -11.00 -17.99 11.27
C THR A 82 -11.14 -16.55 10.79
N ASP A 83 -11.31 -15.61 11.71
CA ASP A 83 -11.47 -14.17 11.42
C ASP A 83 -10.15 -13.40 11.24
N SER A 84 -9.03 -13.97 11.70
CA SER A 84 -7.71 -13.35 11.59
C SER A 84 -6.57 -14.35 11.76
N PHE A 85 -5.51 -14.16 10.99
CA PHE A 85 -4.25 -14.87 11.05
C PHE A 85 -3.20 -13.94 11.65
N ARG A 86 -2.65 -14.29 12.82
CA ARG A 86 -1.73 -13.40 13.55
C ARG A 86 -0.29 -13.48 13.09
N SER A 87 0.06 -14.58 12.45
CA SER A 87 1.39 -14.86 11.90
C SER A 87 1.23 -15.36 10.46
N PRO A 88 2.28 -15.26 9.62
CA PRO A 88 2.28 -15.83 8.30
C PRO A 88 1.82 -17.30 8.33
N ALA A 89 0.74 -17.57 7.63
CA ALA A 89 0.19 -18.90 7.44
C ALA A 89 0.20 -19.23 5.95
N ALA A 90 0.31 -20.51 5.61
CA ALA A 90 0.10 -20.95 4.25
C ALA A 90 -1.36 -20.68 3.86
N LEU A 91 -1.55 -20.12 2.67
CA LEU A 91 -2.86 -19.95 2.06
C LEU A 91 -3.41 -21.33 1.69
N ASP A 92 -4.61 -21.67 2.19
CA ASP A 92 -5.30 -22.94 1.87
C ASP A 92 -5.48 -23.09 0.35
N LEU A 93 -5.75 -21.97 -0.33
CA LEU A 93 -5.77 -21.86 -1.78
C LEU A 93 -4.33 -21.83 -2.33
N GLN A 94 -3.84 -22.95 -2.86
CA GLN A 94 -2.54 -23.00 -3.52
C GLN A 94 -2.55 -22.18 -4.83
N LEU A 95 -2.31 -20.87 -4.71
CA LEU A 95 -2.19 -20.00 -5.88
C LEU A 95 -0.86 -20.29 -6.60
N PRO A 96 -0.88 -20.58 -7.92
CA PRO A 96 0.34 -20.60 -8.71
C PRO A 96 0.94 -19.19 -8.79
N PRO A 97 2.21 -19.06 -9.24
CA PRO A 97 2.82 -17.75 -9.44
C PRO A 97 1.96 -16.85 -10.34
N VAL A 98 1.57 -15.69 -9.79
CA VAL A 98 0.75 -14.68 -10.46
C VAL A 98 1.60 -13.55 -11.03
N ARG A 99 1.10 -12.86 -12.05
CA ARG A 99 1.73 -11.65 -12.60
C ARG A 99 1.54 -10.43 -11.70
N ASP A 100 0.37 -10.32 -11.10
CA ASP A 100 0.00 -9.20 -10.23
C ASP A 100 -1.10 -9.58 -9.24
N LEU A 101 -1.16 -8.87 -8.12
CA LEU A 101 -2.11 -9.07 -7.02
C LEU A 101 -2.47 -7.73 -6.40
N ALA A 102 -3.76 -7.43 -6.31
CA ALA A 102 -4.30 -6.25 -5.65
C ALA A 102 -5.35 -6.65 -4.61
N LEU A 103 -5.28 -6.03 -3.43
CA LEU A 103 -6.16 -6.33 -2.30
C LEU A 103 -6.86 -5.04 -1.84
N ALA A 104 -8.18 -5.07 -1.79
CA ALA A 104 -9.01 -4.04 -1.19
C ALA A 104 -9.63 -4.56 0.12
N ALA A 105 -10.42 -3.73 0.80
CA ALA A 105 -11.02 -4.08 2.09
C ALA A 105 -11.93 -5.32 2.01
N THR A 106 -12.69 -5.44 0.92
CA THR A 106 -13.76 -6.45 0.78
C THR A 106 -13.56 -7.41 -0.40
N HIS A 107 -12.61 -7.15 -1.29
CA HIS A 107 -12.38 -7.95 -2.48
C HIS A 107 -10.89 -8.00 -2.82
N GLY A 108 -10.50 -9.06 -3.52
CA GLY A 108 -9.17 -9.23 -4.08
C GLY A 108 -9.26 -9.40 -5.59
N ALA A 109 -8.18 -9.04 -6.28
CA ALA A 109 -8.01 -9.32 -7.68
C ALA A 109 -6.58 -9.77 -7.99
N LEU A 110 -6.43 -10.73 -8.88
CA LEU A 110 -5.13 -11.22 -9.32
C LEU A 110 -5.11 -11.39 -10.84
N VAL A 111 -3.89 -11.46 -11.37
CA VAL A 111 -3.62 -11.74 -12.78
C VAL A 111 -2.77 -12.99 -12.87
N ASP A 112 -3.27 -14.03 -13.53
CA ASP A 112 -2.51 -15.28 -13.66
C ASP A 112 -1.34 -15.19 -14.65
N ALA A 113 -0.60 -16.28 -14.79
CA ALA A 113 0.53 -16.36 -15.71
C ALA A 113 0.16 -16.14 -17.19
N ARG A 114 -1.09 -16.42 -17.62
CA ARG A 114 -1.57 -16.14 -18.98
C ARG A 114 -2.00 -14.69 -19.18
N GLY A 115 -2.33 -13.98 -18.10
CA GLY A 115 -2.86 -12.63 -18.14
C GLY A 115 -4.38 -12.59 -18.12
N ASP A 116 -5.00 -13.61 -17.56
CA ASP A 116 -6.42 -13.61 -17.23
C ASP A 116 -6.62 -13.05 -15.81
N VAL A 117 -7.72 -12.33 -15.59
CA VAL A 117 -8.02 -11.63 -14.32
C VAL A 117 -9.05 -12.41 -13.53
N TYR A 118 -8.81 -12.56 -12.23
CA TYR A 118 -9.70 -13.23 -11.30
C TYR A 118 -10.05 -12.31 -10.14
N GLN A 119 -11.30 -12.39 -9.66
CA GLN A 119 -11.81 -11.60 -8.54
C GLN A 119 -12.46 -12.52 -7.50
N TRP A 120 -12.37 -12.14 -6.22
CA TRP A 120 -13.00 -12.86 -5.11
C TRP A 120 -13.27 -11.94 -3.91
N GLY A 121 -13.93 -12.49 -2.89
CA GLY A 121 -14.27 -11.82 -1.64
C GLY A 121 -15.70 -11.30 -1.59
N ASP A 122 -16.12 -10.85 -0.41
CA ASP A 122 -17.49 -10.35 -0.16
C ASP A 122 -17.89 -9.19 -1.08
N GLY A 123 -16.96 -8.32 -1.46
CA GLY A 123 -17.21 -7.23 -2.38
C GLY A 123 -17.55 -7.69 -3.81
N HIS A 124 -17.09 -8.89 -4.19
CA HIS A 124 -17.37 -9.49 -5.49
C HIS A 124 -18.65 -10.34 -5.43
N PHE A 125 -18.75 -11.25 -4.46
CA PHE A 125 -19.86 -12.21 -4.36
C PHE A 125 -21.11 -11.66 -3.64
N GLY A 126 -20.98 -10.54 -2.91
CA GLY A 126 -22.03 -10.00 -2.05
C GLY A 126 -22.39 -10.94 -0.90
N THR A 127 -23.66 -10.92 -0.51
CA THR A 127 -24.23 -11.81 0.52
C THR A 127 -24.68 -13.16 -0.05
N ARG A 128 -24.43 -13.44 -1.34
CA ARG A 128 -24.80 -14.73 -1.94
C ARG A 128 -24.12 -15.85 -1.17
N SER A 129 -24.89 -16.86 -0.78
CA SER A 129 -24.38 -18.16 -0.35
C SER A 129 -23.84 -18.87 -1.58
N VAL A 130 -22.66 -18.47 -2.03
CA VAL A 130 -21.91 -19.27 -2.99
C VAL A 130 -21.14 -20.29 -2.16
N ASP A 131 -21.42 -21.57 -2.36
CA ASP A 131 -20.71 -22.68 -1.70
C ASP A 131 -19.20 -22.65 -2.01
N ASN A 132 -18.79 -21.89 -3.05
CA ASN A 132 -17.41 -21.65 -3.42
C ASN A 132 -17.10 -20.14 -3.55
N ARG A 133 -16.19 -19.62 -2.71
CA ARG A 133 -15.72 -18.22 -2.71
C ARG A 133 -14.30 -18.05 -3.27
N GLU A 134 -13.81 -19.03 -4.02
CA GLU A 134 -12.52 -19.00 -4.70
C GLU A 134 -12.44 -17.93 -5.82
N PRO A 135 -11.23 -17.54 -6.26
CA PRO A 135 -11.02 -16.65 -7.40
C PRO A 135 -11.75 -17.07 -8.67
N MET A 136 -12.70 -16.23 -9.11
CA MET A 136 -13.46 -16.43 -10.34
C MET A 136 -12.88 -15.62 -11.49
N ALA A 137 -12.72 -16.22 -12.67
CA ALA A 137 -12.21 -15.53 -13.84
C ALA A 137 -13.24 -14.51 -14.37
N THR A 138 -12.83 -13.24 -14.49
CA THR A 138 -13.69 -12.11 -14.90
C THR A 138 -13.23 -11.43 -16.19
N LEU A 139 -11.96 -11.59 -16.58
CA LEU A 139 -11.45 -11.12 -17.87
C LEU A 139 -10.46 -12.12 -18.45
N LYS A 140 -10.71 -12.61 -19.68
CA LYS A 140 -9.84 -13.57 -20.37
C LYS A 140 -9.33 -13.06 -21.71
N GLY A 141 -8.15 -13.54 -22.11
CA GLY A 141 -7.62 -13.33 -23.47
C GLY A 141 -7.21 -11.89 -23.79
N LYS A 142 -7.00 -11.05 -22.76
CA LYS A 142 -6.51 -9.66 -22.91
C LYS A 142 -5.02 -9.51 -22.59
N ASP A 143 -4.35 -10.59 -22.16
CA ASP A 143 -2.93 -10.61 -21.79
C ASP A 143 -2.61 -9.46 -20.81
N ILE A 144 -3.38 -9.42 -19.73
CA ILE A 144 -3.24 -8.43 -18.65
C ILE A 144 -1.89 -8.62 -17.97
N LYS A 145 -1.24 -7.51 -17.65
CA LYS A 145 0.02 -7.50 -16.92
C LYS A 145 -0.10 -6.94 -15.51
N SER A 146 -1.07 -6.06 -15.26
CA SER A 146 -1.27 -5.45 -13.94
C SER A 146 -2.71 -4.99 -13.74
N VAL A 147 -3.14 -4.90 -12.49
CA VAL A 147 -4.48 -4.45 -12.08
C VAL A 147 -4.39 -3.39 -10.99
N SER A 148 -5.42 -2.55 -10.88
CA SER A 148 -5.57 -1.56 -9.82
C SER A 148 -7.03 -1.45 -9.40
N LEU A 149 -7.29 -1.40 -8.10
CA LEU A 149 -8.64 -1.39 -7.53
C LEU A 149 -9.01 0.02 -7.09
N SER A 150 -10.23 0.45 -7.40
CA SER A 150 -10.72 1.79 -7.06
C SER A 150 -12.24 1.81 -7.02
N GLN A 151 -12.82 2.20 -5.88
CA GLN A 151 -14.28 2.38 -5.65
C GLN A 151 -15.19 1.45 -6.46
N GLY A 152 -15.20 0.15 -6.13
CA GLY A 152 -16.10 -0.82 -6.77
C GLY A 152 -15.79 -1.12 -8.25
N LYS A 153 -14.68 -0.58 -8.79
CA LYS A 153 -14.17 -0.84 -10.13
C LYS A 153 -12.76 -1.42 -10.07
N LEU A 154 -12.46 -2.26 -11.06
CA LEU A 154 -11.15 -2.84 -11.30
C LEU A 154 -10.63 -2.32 -12.63
N TYR A 155 -9.44 -1.73 -12.63
CA TYR A 155 -8.74 -1.32 -13.84
C TYR A 155 -7.64 -2.32 -14.19
N ALA A 156 -7.62 -2.81 -15.43
CA ALA A 156 -6.67 -3.80 -15.91
C ALA A 156 -5.86 -3.25 -17.08
N LEU A 157 -4.53 -3.36 -17.01
CA LEU A 157 -3.62 -2.93 -18.07
C LEU A 157 -3.04 -4.14 -18.79
N SER A 158 -3.23 -4.21 -20.11
CA SER A 158 -2.63 -5.24 -20.97
C SER A 158 -1.17 -4.98 -21.29
N LYS A 159 -0.42 -6.02 -21.68
CA LYS A 159 0.96 -5.87 -22.21
C LYS A 159 1.05 -5.00 -23.47
N ARG A 160 -0.06 -4.93 -24.22
CA ARG A 160 -0.20 -4.07 -25.41
C ARG A 160 -0.53 -2.62 -25.08
N GLY A 161 -0.80 -2.29 -23.81
CA GLY A 161 -1.08 -0.92 -23.36
C GLY A 161 -2.53 -0.47 -23.52
N ARG A 162 -3.45 -1.42 -23.71
CA ARG A 162 -4.91 -1.20 -23.60
C ARG A 162 -5.32 -1.26 -22.13
N VAL A 163 -6.19 -0.36 -21.72
CA VAL A 163 -6.72 -0.24 -20.35
C VAL A 163 -8.18 -0.65 -20.36
N PHE A 164 -8.55 -1.60 -19.51
CA PHE A 164 -9.91 -2.08 -19.34
C PHE A 164 -10.42 -1.73 -17.94
N VAL A 165 -11.72 -1.52 -17.81
CA VAL A 165 -12.40 -1.31 -16.53
C VAL A 165 -13.52 -2.33 -16.38
N LEU A 166 -13.60 -2.95 -15.21
CA LEU A 166 -14.57 -3.99 -14.85
C LEU A 166 -15.29 -3.60 -13.56
N PRO A 167 -16.57 -3.98 -13.39
CA PRO A 167 -17.22 -3.89 -12.10
C PRO A 167 -16.58 -4.89 -11.15
N VAL A 168 -16.51 -4.54 -9.86
CA VAL A 168 -16.09 -5.48 -8.82
C VAL A 168 -17.21 -6.42 -8.44
N ALA A 169 -18.45 -5.96 -8.33
CA ALA A 169 -19.59 -6.81 -7.97
C ALA A 169 -19.93 -7.78 -9.11
N ALA A 170 -20.13 -9.06 -8.80
CA ALA A 170 -20.50 -10.09 -9.78
C ALA A 170 -21.87 -9.81 -10.41
N ASP A 171 -22.79 -9.17 -9.68
CA ASP A 171 -24.14 -8.86 -10.15
C ASP A 171 -24.13 -7.84 -11.29
N ASP A 172 -23.23 -6.86 -11.19
CA ASP A 172 -22.98 -5.86 -12.23
C ASP A 172 -22.22 -6.46 -13.42
N GLN A 173 -21.56 -7.61 -13.22
CA GLN A 173 -21.01 -8.41 -14.31
C GLN A 173 -22.06 -9.34 -14.92
N ALA A 174 -23.15 -9.70 -14.24
CA ALA A 174 -24.12 -10.66 -14.77
C ALA A 174 -25.16 -10.04 -15.72
N THR A 175 -25.28 -8.71 -15.76
CA THR A 175 -26.31 -8.00 -16.54
C THR A 175 -25.94 -7.98 -18.04
N PRO A 176 -26.67 -8.66 -18.93
CA PRO A 176 -26.41 -8.57 -20.36
C PRO A 176 -26.92 -7.23 -20.88
N ALA A 177 -26.06 -6.40 -21.46
CA ALA A 177 -26.51 -5.34 -22.34
C ALA A 177 -27.20 -6.00 -23.54
N GLN A 178 -28.46 -5.66 -23.79
CA GLN A 178 -29.17 -6.11 -24.98
C GLN A 178 -28.36 -5.70 -26.22
N PRO A 179 -27.89 -6.64 -27.05
CA PRO A 179 -27.13 -6.27 -28.24
C PRO A 179 -28.04 -5.46 -29.17
N SER A 180 -27.60 -4.25 -29.52
CA SER A 180 -28.28 -3.49 -30.57
C SER A 180 -28.10 -4.20 -31.91
N TRP A 181 -29.11 -4.19 -32.77
CA TRP A 181 -29.04 -4.80 -34.10
C TRP A 181 -27.88 -4.23 -34.96
N PHE A 182 -27.48 -2.97 -34.70
CA PHE A 182 -26.31 -2.33 -35.31
C PHE A 182 -24.99 -2.95 -34.85
N SER A 183 -24.88 -3.44 -33.60
CA SER A 183 -23.66 -4.08 -33.07
C SER A 183 -23.32 -5.41 -33.73
N TRP A 184 -24.33 -6.17 -34.18
CA TRP A 184 -24.15 -7.37 -35.00
C TRP A 184 -23.62 -7.00 -36.39
N LEU A 185 -24.23 -6.00 -37.05
CA LEU A 185 -23.91 -5.66 -38.44
C LEU A 185 -22.47 -5.14 -38.64
N TRP A 186 -21.88 -4.50 -37.62
CA TRP A 186 -20.55 -3.86 -37.72
C TRP A 186 -19.46 -4.51 -36.85
N GLY A 187 -19.73 -5.66 -36.23
CA GLY A 187 -18.73 -6.39 -35.44
C GLY A 187 -18.25 -5.68 -34.17
N THR A 188 -18.93 -4.62 -33.73
CA THR A 188 -18.65 -3.92 -32.47
C THR A 188 -19.47 -4.54 -31.34
N THR A 189 -18.89 -5.53 -30.66
CA THR A 189 -19.43 -6.09 -29.43
C THR A 189 -19.15 -5.14 -28.26
N SER A 190 -20.14 -4.34 -27.85
CA SER A 190 -20.14 -3.77 -26.50
C SER A 190 -20.26 -4.95 -25.53
N ASN A 191 -19.14 -5.36 -24.94
CA ASN A 191 -19.17 -6.42 -23.94
C ASN A 191 -19.71 -5.80 -22.64
N PRO A 192 -20.89 -6.21 -22.14
CA PRO A 192 -21.47 -5.61 -20.93
C PRO A 192 -20.61 -5.76 -19.68
N HIS A 193 -19.65 -6.69 -19.70
CA HIS A 193 -18.84 -7.06 -18.55
C HIS A 193 -17.65 -6.13 -18.29
N TYR A 194 -17.23 -5.35 -19.29
CA TYR A 194 -16.09 -4.45 -19.16
C TYR A 194 -16.11 -3.33 -20.22
N ALA A 195 -15.54 -2.18 -19.90
CA ALA A 195 -15.27 -1.12 -20.88
C ALA A 195 -13.77 -1.01 -21.18
N GLU A 196 -13.43 -0.51 -22.36
CA GLU A 196 -12.04 -0.15 -22.71
C GLU A 196 -11.90 1.36 -22.71
N LEU A 197 -10.87 1.86 -22.03
CA LEU A 197 -10.58 3.28 -21.97
C LEU A 197 -9.69 3.69 -23.14
N SER A 198 -10.15 4.70 -23.87
CA SER A 198 -9.38 5.39 -24.91
C SER A 198 -8.63 6.58 -24.33
N THR A 199 -7.66 7.13 -25.06
CA THR A 199 -7.00 8.40 -24.67
C THR A 199 -7.70 9.55 -25.36
N ASN A 200 -7.88 10.67 -24.65
CA ASN A 200 -8.50 11.86 -25.22
C ASN A 200 -7.61 12.54 -26.28
N THR A 201 -6.29 12.32 -26.20
CA THR A 201 -5.31 12.74 -27.19
C THR A 201 -4.71 11.52 -27.88
N ARG A 202 -4.44 11.64 -29.17
CA ARG A 202 -3.86 10.53 -29.95
C ARG A 202 -2.49 10.13 -29.39
N LEU A 203 -2.26 8.84 -29.23
CA LEU A 203 -0.94 8.30 -28.91
C LEU A 203 -0.02 8.35 -30.15
N GLY A 204 1.27 8.60 -29.91
CA GLY A 204 2.29 8.42 -30.95
C GLY A 204 2.29 6.98 -31.50
N TYR A 205 2.84 6.78 -32.69
CA TYR A 205 2.73 5.49 -33.41
C TYR A 205 3.19 4.27 -32.59
N THR A 206 4.26 4.41 -31.82
CA THR A 206 4.80 3.35 -30.93
C THR A 206 4.47 3.58 -29.45
N GLU A 207 3.72 4.62 -29.15
CA GLU A 207 3.41 5.00 -27.78
C GLU A 207 2.26 4.15 -27.24
N LYS A 208 2.43 3.66 -26.02
CA LYS A 208 1.41 2.87 -25.33
C LYS A 208 1.39 3.19 -23.85
N VAL A 209 0.27 2.90 -23.18
CA VAL A 209 0.20 2.96 -21.71
C VAL A 209 1.10 1.86 -21.13
N VAL A 210 1.99 2.23 -20.22
CA VAL A 210 2.96 1.33 -19.58
C VAL A 210 2.72 1.15 -18.08
N SER A 211 1.98 2.04 -17.44
CA SER A 211 1.61 1.89 -16.02
C SER A 211 0.27 2.56 -15.75
N ILE A 212 -0.46 1.99 -14.79
CA ILE A 212 -1.68 2.57 -14.21
C ILE A 212 -1.58 2.51 -12.69
N SER A 213 -2.18 3.47 -11.99
CA SER A 213 -2.24 3.51 -10.53
C SER A 213 -3.51 4.24 -10.10
N ALA A 214 -4.38 3.57 -9.34
CA ALA A 214 -5.65 4.11 -8.91
C ALA A 214 -5.64 4.52 -7.43
N GLY A 215 -6.28 5.64 -7.14
CA GLY A 215 -6.68 6.06 -5.80
C GLY A 215 -8.12 5.65 -5.49
N SER A 216 -8.79 6.34 -4.56
CA SER A 216 -10.19 6.07 -4.23
C SER A 216 -11.13 6.44 -5.38
N ASP A 217 -10.92 7.61 -5.99
CA ASP A 217 -11.87 8.19 -6.97
C ASP A 217 -11.19 8.64 -8.28
N HIS A 218 -9.90 8.34 -8.47
CA HIS A 218 -9.15 8.74 -9.67
C HIS A 218 -8.12 7.67 -10.06
N LEU A 219 -7.72 7.68 -11.33
CA LEU A 219 -6.71 6.80 -11.90
C LEU A 219 -5.67 7.63 -12.65
N LEU A 220 -4.39 7.39 -12.39
CA LEU A 220 -3.29 7.89 -13.22
C LEU A 220 -2.81 6.81 -14.19
N ALA A 221 -2.46 7.21 -15.40
CA ALA A 221 -1.85 6.36 -16.42
C ALA A 221 -0.59 7.03 -16.98
N LEU A 222 0.48 6.26 -17.14
CA LEU A 222 1.76 6.71 -17.70
C LEU A 222 2.01 6.02 -19.04
N THR A 223 2.44 6.76 -20.06
CA THR A 223 2.81 6.20 -21.37
C THR A 223 4.31 5.93 -21.51
N SER A 224 4.68 5.12 -22.50
CA SER A 224 6.08 4.82 -22.84
C SER A 224 6.88 6.05 -23.31
N SER A 225 6.20 7.14 -23.68
CA SER A 225 6.84 8.40 -24.06
C SER A 225 7.02 9.36 -22.89
N GLY A 226 6.54 9.00 -21.70
CA GLY A 226 6.60 9.80 -20.48
C GLY A 226 5.43 10.78 -20.30
N ARG A 227 4.31 10.62 -21.03
CA ARG A 227 3.10 11.41 -20.84
C ARG A 227 2.23 10.83 -19.73
N VAL A 228 1.56 11.71 -18.99
CA VAL A 228 0.65 11.33 -17.89
C VAL A 228 -0.77 11.67 -18.25
N PHE A 229 -1.66 10.71 -18.01
CA PHE A 229 -3.09 10.86 -18.14
C PHE A 229 -3.75 10.61 -16.79
N SER A 230 -4.91 11.22 -16.58
CA SER A 230 -5.74 11.04 -15.39
C SER A 230 -7.17 10.75 -15.82
N HIS A 231 -7.87 9.93 -15.03
CA HIS A 231 -9.20 9.45 -15.33
C HIS A 231 -10.10 9.54 -14.09
N PRO A 232 -11.30 10.14 -14.22
CA PRO A 232 -12.26 10.23 -13.14
C PRO A 232 -12.96 8.89 -12.96
N VAL A 233 -12.80 8.29 -11.78
CA VAL A 233 -13.47 7.03 -11.43
C VAL A 233 -14.92 7.29 -11.02
N SER A 234 -15.18 8.43 -10.38
CA SER A 234 -16.50 8.87 -9.92
C SER A 234 -16.66 10.38 -9.95
N LEU A 235 -17.84 10.88 -9.57
CA LEU A 235 -18.10 12.32 -9.43
C LEU A 235 -17.28 12.98 -8.30
N ARG A 236 -16.63 12.18 -7.44
CA ARG A 236 -15.74 12.66 -6.37
C ARG A 236 -14.27 12.73 -6.80
N ALA A 237 -13.97 12.39 -8.05
CA ALA A 237 -12.61 12.29 -8.58
C ALA A 237 -11.76 13.54 -8.36
N ASN A 238 -12.38 14.73 -8.28
CA ASN A 238 -11.66 15.99 -8.06
C ASN A 238 -11.91 16.64 -6.69
N ALA A 239 -12.49 15.94 -5.71
CA ALA A 239 -12.88 16.52 -4.42
C ALA A 239 -11.72 17.27 -3.70
N PHE A 240 -10.48 16.81 -3.90
CA PHE A 240 -9.25 17.38 -3.36
C PHE A 240 -8.30 17.90 -4.45
N GLY A 241 -8.77 18.01 -5.70
CA GLY A 241 -7.92 18.41 -6.82
C GLY A 241 -7.07 17.28 -7.42
N GLN A 242 -7.27 16.04 -6.98
CA GLN A 242 -6.39 14.91 -7.32
C GLN A 242 -6.43 14.50 -8.81
N LEU A 243 -7.41 14.96 -9.60
CA LEU A 243 -7.38 14.77 -11.06
C LEU A 243 -6.31 15.59 -11.76
N GLY A 244 -5.93 16.75 -11.22
CA GLY A 244 -5.05 17.72 -11.88
C GLY A 244 -5.71 18.53 -13.00
N PHE A 245 -7.01 18.34 -13.25
CA PHE A 245 -7.84 19.15 -14.15
C PHE A 245 -9.28 19.20 -13.61
N ARG A 246 -10.11 20.12 -14.13
CA ARG A 246 -11.50 20.32 -13.66
C ARG A 246 -12.55 19.81 -14.63
N LYS A 247 -12.30 19.95 -15.94
CA LYS A 247 -13.29 19.70 -16.99
C LYS A 247 -12.93 18.44 -17.78
N PHE A 248 -13.94 17.64 -18.07
CA PHE A 248 -13.86 16.46 -18.93
C PHE A 248 -15.23 16.18 -19.56
N ASP A 249 -15.31 15.25 -20.49
CA ASP A 249 -16.54 14.90 -21.18
C ASP A 249 -16.95 13.44 -20.96
N VAL A 250 -18.24 13.20 -20.71
CA VAL A 250 -18.85 11.87 -20.57
C VAL A 250 -19.91 11.65 -21.64
N GLN A 251 -20.27 10.39 -21.89
CA GLN A 251 -21.37 10.07 -22.80
C GLN A 251 -22.71 10.48 -22.15
N ALA A 252 -23.63 11.04 -22.93
CA ALA A 252 -24.95 11.40 -22.41
C ALA A 252 -25.75 10.12 -22.10
N PRO A 253 -26.44 10.04 -20.94
CA PRO A 253 -27.23 8.86 -20.56
C PRO A 253 -28.27 8.46 -21.62
N ASP A 254 -28.99 9.45 -22.17
CA ASP A 254 -30.09 9.22 -23.12
C ASP A 254 -29.65 9.22 -24.59
N ALA A 255 -28.39 9.54 -24.87
CA ALA A 255 -27.87 9.70 -26.22
C ALA A 255 -26.36 9.42 -26.27
N PRO A 256 -25.92 8.16 -26.38
CA PRO A 256 -24.49 7.80 -26.31
C PRO A 256 -23.62 8.42 -27.42
N SER A 257 -24.21 8.91 -28.51
CA SER A 257 -23.52 9.69 -29.55
C SER A 257 -23.23 11.14 -29.16
N LYS A 258 -23.91 11.66 -28.13
CA LYS A 258 -23.73 13.01 -27.59
C LYS A 258 -22.82 12.94 -26.37
N ARG A 259 -21.91 13.91 -26.24
CA ARG A 259 -21.02 14.03 -25.09
C ARG A 259 -21.36 15.29 -24.30
N ILE A 260 -21.35 15.19 -22.98
CA ILE A 260 -21.66 16.28 -22.06
C ILE A 260 -20.39 16.65 -21.30
N GLU A 261 -20.08 17.95 -21.24
CA GLU A 261 -18.99 18.46 -20.41
C GLU A 261 -19.40 18.41 -18.94
N VAL A 262 -18.56 17.78 -18.12
CA VAL A 262 -18.65 17.72 -16.67
C VAL A 262 -17.51 18.55 -16.09
N SER A 263 -17.84 19.43 -15.16
CA SER A 263 -16.86 20.23 -14.40
C SER A 263 -16.92 19.82 -12.94
N LEU A 264 -15.80 19.32 -12.41
CA LEU A 264 -15.65 18.99 -11.00
C LEU A 264 -14.70 19.98 -10.34
N ASP A 265 -15.22 20.77 -9.41
CA ASP A 265 -14.41 21.69 -8.61
C ASP A 265 -13.89 21.02 -7.34
N ALA A 266 -12.66 21.37 -6.95
CA ALA A 266 -12.11 20.93 -5.67
C ALA A 266 -12.83 21.68 -4.54
N LYS A 267 -13.47 20.92 -3.65
CA LYS A 267 -14.30 21.46 -2.57
C LYS A 267 -13.64 21.36 -1.20
N GLY A 268 -12.62 20.52 -1.03
CA GLY A 268 -11.84 20.46 0.22
C GLY A 268 -12.68 20.12 1.45
N THR A 269 -13.59 19.15 1.34
CA THR A 269 -14.42 18.75 2.48
C THR A 269 -13.57 17.96 3.47
N GLY A 270 -13.25 18.56 4.63
CA GLY A 270 -12.55 17.87 5.71
C GLY A 270 -13.28 16.59 6.18
N TRP A 271 -12.52 15.69 6.82
CA TRP A 271 -13.06 14.46 7.41
C TRP A 271 -14.28 14.76 8.30
N GLY A 272 -15.43 14.15 7.98
CA GLY A 272 -16.66 14.25 8.79
C GLY A 272 -17.77 15.15 8.22
N ARG A 273 -17.58 15.80 7.06
CA ARG A 273 -18.66 16.46 6.33
C ARG A 273 -18.74 15.93 4.91
N ALA A 274 -19.34 14.75 4.75
CA ALA A 274 -19.98 14.40 3.48
C ALA A 274 -21.24 15.27 3.36
N VAL A 275 -21.05 16.55 3.07
CA VAL A 275 -22.16 17.40 2.64
C VAL A 275 -22.29 17.15 1.15
N HIS A 276 -23.45 16.64 0.73
CA HIS A 276 -24.00 16.98 -0.57
C HIS A 276 -24.13 18.50 -0.61
N THR A 277 -23.03 19.22 -0.90
CA THR A 277 -23.15 20.58 -1.38
C THR A 277 -23.28 20.49 -2.89
N ASP A 278 -24.54 20.44 -3.35
CA ASP A 278 -24.96 21.34 -4.42
C ASP A 278 -24.26 22.69 -4.14
N THR A 279 -23.37 23.22 -4.95
CA THR A 279 -23.56 23.55 -6.35
C THR A 279 -22.17 23.70 -6.99
N SER A 280 -21.94 23.08 -8.14
CA SER A 280 -21.50 23.89 -9.28
C SER A 280 -22.76 24.57 -9.78
N ASP A 281 -22.73 25.85 -10.18
CA ASP A 281 -23.88 26.49 -10.86
C ASP A 281 -24.19 25.86 -12.25
N VAL A 282 -23.56 24.72 -12.55
CA VAL A 282 -24.00 23.74 -13.54
C VAL A 282 -24.53 22.53 -12.77
N PRO A 283 -25.85 22.30 -12.74
CA PRO A 283 -26.40 21.04 -12.27
C PRO A 283 -25.72 19.90 -13.03
N LEU A 284 -25.19 18.91 -12.31
CA LEU A 284 -24.79 17.66 -12.98
C LEU A 284 -26.03 17.16 -13.73
N PRO A 285 -25.91 16.77 -15.00
CA PRO A 285 -27.05 16.25 -15.76
C PRO A 285 -27.72 15.13 -14.96
N GLU A 286 -29.04 15.24 -14.77
CA GLU A 286 -29.82 14.17 -14.14
C GLU A 286 -29.55 12.85 -14.88
N GLY A 287 -29.34 11.77 -14.13
CA GLY A 287 -29.15 10.43 -14.70
C GLY A 287 -27.71 10.00 -15.00
N ILE A 288 -26.67 10.77 -14.64
CA ILE A 288 -25.28 10.27 -14.70
C ILE A 288 -25.05 9.24 -13.59
N ASP A 289 -24.91 7.97 -13.97
CA ASP A 289 -24.48 6.89 -13.08
C ASP A 289 -22.95 6.76 -13.08
N ASP A 290 -22.32 7.25 -12.01
CA ASP A 290 -20.87 7.19 -11.84
C ASP A 290 -20.36 5.85 -11.33
N LYS A 291 -21.25 4.91 -10.97
CA LYS A 291 -20.89 3.53 -10.60
C LYS A 291 -20.67 2.66 -11.83
N SER A 292 -21.32 3.00 -12.94
CA SER A 292 -21.14 2.30 -14.21
C SER A 292 -19.68 2.32 -14.68
N VAL A 293 -19.23 1.19 -15.23
CA VAL A 293 -17.93 1.10 -15.93
C VAL A 293 -17.88 1.94 -17.19
N HIS A 294 -19.05 2.40 -17.68
CA HIS A 294 -19.18 3.28 -18.84
C HIS A 294 -19.29 4.76 -18.47
N PHE A 295 -19.20 5.11 -17.18
CA PHE A 295 -19.25 6.51 -16.69
C PHE A 295 -18.29 7.42 -17.48
N CYS A 296 -17.05 6.98 -17.67
CA CYS A 296 -16.05 7.68 -18.46
C CYS A 296 -15.26 6.66 -19.28
N ASP A 297 -15.17 6.87 -20.59
CA ASP A 297 -14.50 6.00 -21.56
C ASP A 297 -13.12 6.55 -21.97
N LYS A 298 -12.63 7.60 -21.30
CA LYS A 298 -11.42 8.34 -21.66
C LYS A 298 -10.44 8.52 -20.51
N LEU A 299 -9.16 8.42 -20.86
CA LEU A 299 -8.01 8.92 -20.10
C LEU A 299 -7.69 10.33 -20.61
N TYR A 300 -7.52 11.30 -19.72
CA TYR A 300 -7.27 12.71 -20.06
C TYR A 300 -5.83 13.10 -19.79
N GLU A 301 -5.11 13.58 -20.82
CA GLU A 301 -3.73 14.06 -20.66
C GLU A 301 -3.67 15.24 -19.69
N LEU A 302 -2.73 15.21 -18.73
CA LEU A 302 -2.58 16.30 -17.76
C LEU A 302 -1.94 17.53 -18.40
N PRO A 303 -2.67 18.66 -18.51
CA PRO A 303 -2.15 19.84 -19.19
C PRO A 303 -0.91 20.43 -18.50
N ALA A 304 -0.87 20.40 -17.16
CA ALA A 304 0.23 20.95 -16.37
C ALA A 304 1.55 20.17 -16.50
N LEU A 305 1.50 18.95 -17.06
CA LEU A 305 2.67 18.09 -17.26
C LEU A 305 3.01 17.90 -18.75
N LYS A 306 2.33 18.65 -19.63
CA LYS A 306 2.66 18.67 -21.04
C LYS A 306 4.12 19.10 -21.19
N ASP A 307 4.88 18.36 -21.98
CA ASP A 307 6.32 18.54 -22.23
C ASP A 307 7.27 18.19 -21.06
N VAL A 308 6.76 17.67 -19.95
CA VAL A 308 7.60 17.12 -18.86
C VAL A 308 7.70 15.60 -19.00
N LYS A 309 8.92 15.08 -19.11
CA LYS A 309 9.15 13.62 -19.18
C LYS A 309 9.04 12.96 -17.81
N ILE A 310 8.00 12.16 -17.63
CA ILE A 310 7.71 11.45 -16.39
C ILE A 310 8.19 10.00 -16.45
N ALA A 311 8.88 9.57 -15.40
CA ALA A 311 9.35 8.19 -15.20
C ALA A 311 8.37 7.36 -14.38
N GLN A 312 7.56 8.00 -13.54
CA GLN A 312 6.60 7.33 -12.66
C GLN A 312 5.41 8.24 -12.40
N ALA A 313 4.20 7.70 -12.48
CA ALA A 313 2.97 8.34 -12.04
C ALA A 313 2.23 7.38 -11.10
N VAL A 314 1.93 7.81 -9.89
CA VAL A 314 1.30 6.99 -8.86
C VAL A 314 0.23 7.77 -8.10
N ALA A 315 -0.88 7.11 -7.83
CA ALA A 315 -1.98 7.65 -7.04
C ALA A 315 -1.93 7.06 -5.62
N GLY A 316 -2.03 7.94 -4.62
CA GLY A 316 -2.48 7.53 -3.28
C GLY A 316 -4.01 7.53 -3.23
N GLU A 317 -4.60 7.37 -2.04
CA GLU A 317 -6.05 7.32 -1.90
C GLU A 317 -6.71 8.61 -2.47
N ARG A 318 -6.22 9.77 -2.03
CA ARG A 318 -6.76 11.08 -2.43
C ARG A 318 -5.68 12.02 -2.97
N THR A 319 -4.54 11.45 -3.37
CA THR A 319 -3.33 12.17 -3.79
C THR A 319 -2.77 11.60 -5.07
N SER A 320 -1.99 12.42 -5.77
CA SER A 320 -1.35 12.06 -7.02
C SER A 320 0.09 12.56 -7.00
N PHE A 321 0.99 11.75 -7.55
CA PHE A 321 2.41 12.05 -7.60
C PHE A 321 2.99 11.67 -8.96
N VAL A 322 3.99 12.45 -9.39
CA VAL A 322 4.84 12.09 -10.52
C VAL A 322 6.32 12.30 -10.20
N ARG A 323 7.16 11.48 -10.84
CA ARG A 323 8.62 11.57 -10.78
C ARG A 323 9.18 11.83 -12.17
N THR A 324 10.01 12.84 -12.32
CA THR A 324 10.66 13.18 -13.61
C THR A 324 11.78 12.19 -13.97
N VAL A 325 12.03 11.99 -15.26
CA VAL A 325 13.08 11.06 -15.77
C VAL A 325 14.49 11.53 -15.42
N GLU A 326 14.82 12.77 -15.75
CA GLU A 326 16.21 13.26 -15.72
C GLU A 326 16.72 13.44 -14.30
N GLN A 327 16.04 14.31 -13.53
CA GLN A 327 16.50 14.76 -12.22
C GLN A 327 15.86 13.99 -11.06
N GLY A 328 14.85 13.16 -11.32
CA GLY A 328 14.08 12.51 -10.25
C GLY A 328 13.38 13.51 -9.33
N ARG A 329 13.02 14.70 -9.85
CA ARG A 329 12.17 15.66 -9.14
C ARG A 329 10.76 15.09 -8.99
N VAL A 330 10.12 15.43 -7.88
CA VAL A 330 8.79 14.94 -7.52
C VAL A 330 7.80 16.09 -7.55
N LEU A 331 6.67 15.88 -8.24
CA LEU A 331 5.52 16.79 -8.19
C LEU A 331 4.34 16.05 -7.54
N ALA A 332 3.61 16.74 -6.69
CA ALA A 332 2.51 16.20 -5.90
C ALA A 332 1.29 17.13 -5.95
N TRP A 333 0.08 16.56 -5.93
CA TRP A 333 -1.19 17.27 -5.82
C TRP A 333 -2.27 16.36 -5.22
N GLY A 334 -3.42 16.92 -4.84
CA GLY A 334 -4.50 16.25 -4.13
C GLY A 334 -4.60 16.64 -2.66
N ALA A 335 -5.12 15.74 -1.83
CA ALA A 335 -5.31 15.96 -0.39
C ALA A 335 -3.99 16.15 0.37
N ASN A 336 -4.01 17.02 1.37
CA ASN A 336 -2.84 17.40 2.17
C ASN A 336 -3.19 17.63 3.66
N ASP A 337 -4.37 17.19 4.13
CA ASP A 337 -4.84 17.36 5.52
C ASP A 337 -3.86 16.79 6.58
N PHE A 338 -3.07 15.77 6.22
CA PHE A 338 -2.06 15.16 7.08
C PHE A 338 -0.63 15.47 6.61
N GLY A 339 -0.49 16.37 5.64
CA GLY A 339 0.80 16.66 5.03
C GLY A 339 1.32 15.55 4.10
N GLN A 340 0.43 14.66 3.64
CA GLN A 340 0.80 13.48 2.85
C GLN A 340 1.42 13.80 1.49
N LEU A 341 1.31 15.04 1.00
CA LEU A 341 2.03 15.48 -0.21
C LEU A 341 3.53 15.71 0.04
N GLY A 342 3.95 15.92 1.30
CA GLY A 342 5.36 16.19 1.62
C GLY A 342 5.84 17.61 1.28
N LEU A 343 4.92 18.56 1.07
CA LEU A 343 5.26 19.95 0.68
C LEU A 343 5.85 20.79 1.82
N GLY A 344 5.86 20.25 3.03
CA GLY A 344 6.38 20.87 4.24
C GLY A 344 5.43 21.87 4.90
N ASN A 345 5.84 22.35 6.07
CA ASN A 345 4.98 23.15 6.96
C ASN A 345 4.61 24.53 6.39
N ALA A 346 5.32 25.01 5.36
CA ALA A 346 4.99 26.24 4.66
C ALA A 346 3.67 26.12 3.86
N THR A 347 3.23 24.90 3.53
CA THR A 347 1.98 24.65 2.81
C THR A 347 0.94 24.10 3.79
N SER A 348 0.17 25.00 4.43
CA SER A 348 -0.92 24.65 5.35
C SER A 348 -2.25 24.36 4.64
N LEU A 349 -2.27 24.34 3.30
CA LEU A 349 -3.47 24.07 2.55
C LEU A 349 -3.91 22.60 2.75
N PRO A 350 -5.20 22.35 3.00
CA PRO A 350 -5.74 20.99 3.15
C PRO A 350 -5.71 20.18 1.86
N TYR A 351 -5.52 20.84 0.71
CA TYR A 351 -5.36 20.19 -0.59
C TYR A 351 -4.66 21.13 -1.58
N VAL A 352 -4.11 20.55 -2.65
CA VAL A 352 -3.39 21.26 -3.72
C VAL A 352 -3.92 20.77 -5.06
N THR A 353 -4.39 21.66 -5.92
CA THR A 353 -5.05 21.30 -7.19
C THR A 353 -4.14 21.27 -8.40
N VAL A 354 -2.90 21.74 -8.25
CA VAL A 354 -1.91 21.86 -9.32
C VAL A 354 -0.64 21.11 -8.91
N PRO A 355 -0.03 20.31 -9.81
CA PRO A 355 1.24 19.64 -9.52
C PRO A 355 2.28 20.61 -8.95
N SER A 356 2.66 20.39 -7.69
CA SER A 356 3.57 21.24 -6.94
C SER A 356 4.81 20.46 -6.51
N GLU A 357 5.98 21.09 -6.54
CA GLU A 357 7.23 20.38 -6.27
C GLU A 357 7.43 20.03 -4.80
N VAL A 358 7.78 18.76 -4.56
CA VAL A 358 8.25 18.25 -3.27
C VAL A 358 9.77 18.38 -3.20
N VAL A 359 10.26 19.34 -2.41
CA VAL A 359 11.70 19.64 -2.31
C VAL A 359 12.39 18.69 -1.31
N LEU A 360 12.76 17.50 -1.77
CA LEU A 360 13.38 16.43 -0.94
C LEU A 360 14.80 16.75 -0.42
N SER A 361 15.43 17.78 -0.99
CA SER A 361 16.76 18.28 -0.61
C SER A 361 16.73 19.40 0.44
N ARG A 362 15.54 19.89 0.84
CA ARG A 362 15.38 21.09 1.69
C ARG A 362 16.21 21.07 2.97
N TYR A 363 16.33 19.91 3.60
CA TYR A 363 17.05 19.73 4.87
C TYR A 363 18.40 19.03 4.72
N CYS A 364 18.92 18.94 3.50
CA CYS A 364 20.24 18.39 3.23
C CYS A 364 21.31 19.49 3.31
N PRO A 365 22.55 19.17 3.69
CA PRO A 365 23.66 20.11 3.57
C PRO A 365 23.81 20.64 2.14
N ALA A 366 24.23 21.90 2.00
CA ALA A 366 24.47 22.52 0.70
C ALA A 366 25.41 21.65 -0.17
N GLY A 367 25.08 21.52 -1.45
CA GLY A 367 25.83 20.67 -2.39
C GLY A 367 25.51 19.16 -2.30
N THR A 368 24.58 18.74 -1.45
CA THR A 368 24.11 17.34 -1.44
C THR A 368 23.29 17.05 -2.69
N TYR A 369 23.76 16.09 -3.48
CA TYR A 369 22.96 15.49 -4.56
C TYR A 369 21.81 14.70 -3.94
N SER A 370 20.60 14.87 -4.49
CA SER A 370 19.40 14.19 -4.03
C SER A 370 18.51 13.86 -5.23
N LYS A 371 18.30 12.58 -5.50
CA LYS A 371 17.45 12.09 -6.60
C LYS A 371 16.41 11.12 -6.07
N CYS A 372 15.13 11.37 -6.33
CA CYS A 372 14.10 10.38 -6.05
C CYS A 372 14.21 9.22 -7.04
N LEU A 373 14.22 8.00 -6.50
CA LEU A 373 14.24 6.76 -7.26
C LEU A 373 12.84 6.14 -7.39
N ASN A 374 12.02 6.27 -6.33
CA ASN A 374 10.69 5.67 -6.28
C ASN A 374 9.76 6.45 -5.34
N ILE A 375 8.48 6.56 -5.72
CA ILE A 375 7.40 7.12 -4.90
C ILE A 375 6.39 6.02 -4.64
N VAL A 376 6.04 5.80 -3.37
CA VAL A 376 5.06 4.77 -2.97
C VAL A 376 4.05 5.38 -2.01
N PRO A 377 2.89 5.83 -2.52
CA PRO A 377 1.80 6.27 -1.69
C PRO A 377 0.96 5.08 -1.18
N GLY A 378 0.24 5.28 -0.08
CA GLY A 378 -0.77 4.34 0.40
C GLY A 378 -1.64 4.97 1.49
N GLY A 379 -2.96 4.96 1.29
CA GLY A 379 -3.88 5.67 2.17
C GLY A 379 -3.54 7.16 2.27
N ASP A 380 -3.33 7.63 3.50
CA ASP A 380 -2.86 8.98 3.84
C ASP A 380 -1.34 9.05 4.12
N LEU A 381 -0.55 8.11 3.60
CA LEU A 381 0.91 8.05 3.71
C LEU A 381 1.57 8.14 2.34
N THR A 382 2.77 8.71 2.33
CA THR A 382 3.63 8.68 1.14
C THR A 382 5.06 8.41 1.54
N PHE A 383 5.72 7.52 0.79
CA PHE A 383 7.13 7.21 0.94
C PHE A 383 7.91 7.62 -0.29
N PHE A 384 9.12 8.14 -0.06
CA PHE A 384 10.06 8.51 -1.11
C PHE A 384 11.37 7.73 -0.89
N VAL A 385 11.75 6.91 -1.87
CA VAL A 385 13.09 6.30 -1.92
C VAL A 385 14.01 7.29 -2.62
N VAL A 386 15.05 7.75 -1.92
CA VAL A 386 15.91 8.84 -2.37
C VAL A 386 17.37 8.41 -2.32
N GLU A 387 18.06 8.55 -3.44
CA GLU A 387 19.51 8.47 -3.48
C GLU A 387 20.09 9.82 -3.06
N ARG A 388 21.02 9.80 -2.11
CA ARG A 388 21.73 11.00 -1.64
C ARG A 388 23.23 10.80 -1.65
N ALA A 389 23.96 11.83 -2.08
CA ALA A 389 25.41 11.87 -1.98
C ALA A 389 25.85 13.27 -1.57
N SER A 390 26.48 13.39 -0.40
CA SER A 390 27.15 14.64 -0.01
C SER A 390 28.54 14.69 -0.66
N PRO A 391 29.09 15.90 -0.91
CA PRO A 391 30.43 16.04 -1.48
C PRO A 391 31.47 15.23 -0.68
N GLY A 392 32.23 14.38 -1.38
CA GLY A 392 33.27 13.53 -0.78
C GLY A 392 32.76 12.31 0.01
N LYS A 393 31.45 12.04 0.03
CA LYS A 393 30.88 10.86 0.68
C LYS A 393 30.29 9.89 -0.34
N THR A 394 30.28 8.60 0.00
CA THR A 394 29.59 7.58 -0.78
C THR A 394 28.09 7.84 -0.82
N ALA A 395 27.46 7.47 -1.93
CA ALA A 395 26.02 7.57 -2.07
C ALA A 395 25.32 6.63 -1.09
N THR A 396 24.17 7.06 -0.59
CA THR A 396 23.30 6.31 0.32
C THR A 396 21.87 6.30 -0.21
N ILE A 397 21.13 5.22 0.06
CA ILE A 397 19.68 5.18 -0.16
C ILE A 397 18.98 5.52 1.14
N ASP A 398 18.13 6.54 1.10
CA ASP A 398 17.29 6.99 2.21
C ASP A 398 15.83 6.69 1.89
N LEU A 399 15.09 6.23 2.90
CA LEU A 399 13.63 6.15 2.86
C LEU A 399 13.04 7.31 3.65
N LEU A 400 12.26 8.16 2.98
CA LEU A 400 11.57 9.28 3.60
C LEU A 400 10.06 8.99 3.68
N ALA A 401 9.39 9.50 4.71
CA ALA A 401 7.94 9.35 4.89
C ALA A 401 7.26 10.68 5.20
N ALA A 402 6.04 10.86 4.70
CA ALA A 402 5.14 11.97 5.00
C ALA A 402 3.70 11.45 5.15
N GLY A 403 2.83 12.24 5.79
CA GLY A 403 1.41 11.93 5.97
C GLY A 403 1.02 11.53 7.39
N ARG A 404 0.01 10.67 7.53
CA ARG A 404 -0.64 10.34 8.81
C ARG A 404 0.16 9.35 9.65
N GLY A 405 0.73 9.78 10.77
CA GLY A 405 1.58 8.95 11.64
C GLY A 405 0.90 8.28 12.83
N GLN A 406 -0.42 8.42 13.01
CA GLN A 406 -1.15 8.09 14.25
C GLN A 406 -0.94 6.64 14.71
N TRP A 407 -0.68 5.72 13.76
CA TRP A 407 -0.49 4.30 14.01
C TRP A 407 0.97 3.85 13.93
N GLY A 408 1.91 4.79 13.96
CA GLY A 408 3.33 4.51 13.82
C GLY A 408 3.78 4.24 12.37
N ALA A 409 2.87 4.41 11.40
CA ALA A 409 3.09 4.04 10.02
C ALA A 409 4.19 4.87 9.32
N LEU A 410 4.63 6.00 9.88
CA LEU A 410 5.79 6.76 9.39
C LEU A 410 7.13 6.09 9.69
N GLY A 411 7.20 5.10 10.59
CA GLY A 411 8.41 4.32 10.86
C GLY A 411 9.51 5.07 11.65
N ASN A 412 9.22 6.25 12.18
CA ASN A 412 10.21 7.12 12.84
C ASN A 412 10.34 6.93 14.37
N GLY A 413 9.69 5.89 14.92
CA GLY A 413 9.64 5.62 16.36
C GLY A 413 8.62 6.45 17.13
N THR A 414 7.76 7.23 16.45
CA THR A 414 6.71 8.06 17.09
C THR A 414 5.32 7.81 16.50
N PHE A 415 4.28 8.13 17.27
CA PHE A 415 2.87 8.04 16.88
C PHE A 415 2.29 9.46 16.68
N SER A 416 2.85 10.19 15.71
CA SER A 416 2.49 11.59 15.43
C SER A 416 1.20 11.71 14.62
N SER A 417 0.39 12.76 14.82
CA SER A 417 -0.87 12.90 14.07
C SER A 417 -0.66 13.06 12.57
N ALA A 418 0.30 13.89 12.17
CA ALA A 418 0.58 14.28 10.80
C ALA A 418 2.06 14.67 10.64
N GLN A 419 2.61 14.50 9.44
CA GLN A 419 3.98 14.82 9.09
C GLN A 419 4.01 15.42 7.69
N ALA A 420 4.02 16.75 7.59
CA ALA A 420 4.02 17.46 6.31
C ALA A 420 5.39 17.52 5.62
N GLU A 421 6.46 17.33 6.38
CA GLU A 421 7.82 17.33 5.86
C GLU A 421 8.34 15.89 5.71
N PRO A 422 8.86 15.50 4.53
CA PRO A 422 9.42 14.17 4.33
C PRO A 422 10.54 13.85 5.33
N LEU A 423 10.23 12.98 6.28
CA LEU A 423 11.11 12.61 7.39
C LEU A 423 11.90 11.36 7.05
N ARG A 424 13.21 11.37 7.35
CA ARG A 424 14.08 10.20 7.16
C ARG A 424 13.80 9.09 8.18
N ILE A 425 13.51 7.89 7.70
CA ILE A 425 13.33 6.68 8.51
C ILE A 425 14.70 6.09 8.85
N ARG A 426 15.26 6.51 9.98
CA ARG A 426 16.66 6.18 10.36
C ARG A 426 16.95 4.67 10.41
N ALA A 427 15.99 3.86 10.81
CA ALA A 427 16.16 2.41 10.96
C ALA A 427 16.49 1.69 9.64
N VAL A 428 16.10 2.25 8.50
CA VAL A 428 16.23 1.61 7.17
C VAL A 428 16.91 2.51 6.14
N SER A 429 17.43 3.67 6.55
CA SER A 429 18.05 4.67 5.68
C SER A 429 19.57 4.70 5.88
N GLY A 430 20.31 4.88 4.79
CA GLY A 430 21.77 4.95 4.82
C GLY A 430 22.46 3.64 5.16
N LEU A 431 21.75 2.52 5.01
CA LEU A 431 22.33 1.21 5.24
C LEU A 431 23.32 0.89 4.11
N THR A 432 24.42 0.22 4.47
CA THR A 432 25.47 -0.19 3.54
C THR A 432 25.81 -1.66 3.76
N GLU A 433 26.23 -2.32 2.70
CA GLU A 433 26.67 -3.71 2.70
C GLU A 433 27.97 -3.85 1.92
N TYR A 434 28.81 -4.81 2.32
CA TYR A 434 30.04 -5.09 1.61
C TYR A 434 29.76 -6.02 0.43
N SER A 435 29.99 -5.54 -0.78
CA SER A 435 29.90 -6.36 -1.99
C SER A 435 31.21 -7.12 -2.19
N GLU A 436 31.22 -8.44 -2.00
CA GLU A 436 32.38 -9.28 -2.29
C GLU A 436 32.79 -9.21 -3.78
N ALA A 437 31.81 -9.20 -4.68
CA ALA A 437 32.05 -9.14 -6.12
C ALA A 437 32.78 -7.85 -6.55
N ARG A 438 32.53 -6.73 -5.86
CA ARG A 438 33.12 -5.42 -6.16
C ARG A 438 34.18 -4.99 -5.13
N GLN A 439 34.41 -5.81 -4.11
CA GLN A 439 35.36 -5.58 -3.02
C GLN A 439 35.21 -4.19 -2.36
N ARG A 440 33.97 -3.69 -2.21
CA ARG A 440 33.69 -2.35 -1.66
C ARG A 440 32.35 -2.29 -0.94
N LEU A 441 32.21 -1.31 -0.04
CA LEU A 441 30.91 -0.98 0.55
C LEU A 441 30.00 -0.34 -0.49
N GLU A 442 28.79 -0.87 -0.63
CA GLU A 442 27.73 -0.37 -1.50
C GLU A 442 26.50 -0.02 -0.66
N PRO A 443 25.71 0.98 -1.06
CA PRO A 443 24.47 1.29 -0.37
C PRO A 443 23.46 0.15 -0.57
N MET A 444 22.83 -0.28 0.52
CA MET A 444 21.78 -1.29 0.46
C MET A 444 20.48 -0.63 0.00
N GLY A 445 19.92 -1.16 -1.08
CA GLY A 445 18.73 -0.61 -1.72
C GLY A 445 17.43 -1.03 -1.02
N VAL A 446 16.36 -0.30 -1.34
CA VAL A 446 14.98 -0.75 -1.13
C VAL A 446 14.56 -1.54 -2.36
N HIS A 447 14.36 -2.85 -2.21
CA HIS A 447 13.95 -3.71 -3.32
C HIS A 447 12.47 -3.49 -3.67
N ALA A 448 11.60 -3.51 -2.66
CA ALA A 448 10.17 -3.27 -2.82
C ALA A 448 9.61 -2.65 -1.54
N LEU A 449 8.59 -1.82 -1.70
CA LEU A 449 7.81 -1.27 -0.60
C LEU A 449 6.33 -1.46 -0.93
N SER A 450 5.60 -2.10 -0.03
CA SER A 450 4.16 -2.24 -0.12
C SER A 450 3.52 -1.49 1.03
N VAL A 451 2.70 -0.50 0.69
CA VAL A 451 2.03 0.38 1.65
C VAL A 451 0.54 0.12 1.53
N SER A 452 -0.11 -0.09 2.67
CA SER A 452 -1.54 -0.30 2.72
C SER A 452 -2.29 0.85 2.06
N PRO A 453 -3.28 0.58 1.19
CA PRO A 453 -4.15 1.61 0.66
C PRO A 453 -5.13 2.19 1.70
N ALA A 454 -5.19 1.66 2.93
CA ALA A 454 -6.07 2.15 3.99
C ALA A 454 -5.54 3.43 4.65
N PRO A 455 -6.42 4.36 5.10
CA PRO A 455 -6.01 5.57 5.83
C PRO A 455 -5.20 5.30 7.11
N SER A 456 -5.41 4.15 7.76
CA SER A 456 -4.71 3.76 8.98
C SER A 456 -3.27 3.28 8.72
N GLY A 457 -3.01 2.72 7.54
CA GLY A 457 -1.67 2.43 7.03
C GLY A 457 -0.85 1.38 7.80
N HIS A 458 -0.42 0.34 7.10
CA HIS A 458 0.70 -0.52 7.50
C HIS A 458 1.67 -0.65 6.33
N VAL A 459 2.91 -0.99 6.62
CA VAL A 459 4.00 -0.98 5.63
C VAL A 459 4.82 -2.24 5.72
N LEU A 460 5.10 -2.81 4.54
CA LEU A 460 5.96 -3.96 4.33
C LEU A 460 7.12 -3.53 3.44
N LEU A 461 8.34 -3.64 3.93
CA LEU A 461 9.57 -3.26 3.24
C LEU A 461 10.41 -4.50 2.96
N THR A 462 10.80 -4.66 1.70
CA THR A 462 11.78 -5.66 1.29
C THR A 462 13.11 -4.96 1.01
N LEU A 463 14.16 -5.32 1.75
CA LEU A 463 15.51 -4.82 1.55
C LEU A 463 16.26 -5.65 0.51
N ASP A 464 17.14 -5.01 -0.25
CA ASP A 464 17.97 -5.70 -1.24
C ASP A 464 19.22 -6.29 -0.57
N THR A 465 19.06 -7.43 0.12
CA THR A 465 20.16 -8.10 0.86
C THR A 465 20.81 -9.24 0.07
N ILE A 466 20.57 -9.32 -1.25
CA ILE A 466 21.00 -10.45 -2.08
C ILE A 466 22.53 -10.60 -2.08
N SER A 467 23.28 -9.50 -1.91
CA SER A 467 24.74 -9.55 -1.94
C SER A 467 25.40 -10.20 -0.71
N ARG A 468 24.64 -10.51 0.35
CA ARG A 468 25.15 -11.14 1.58
C ARG A 468 25.57 -12.60 1.41
N PHE A 469 24.99 -13.29 0.44
CA PHE A 469 25.33 -14.66 0.11
C PHE A 469 26.01 -14.60 -1.24
N GLY A 470 27.34 -14.54 -1.23
CA GLY A 470 28.15 -14.43 -2.44
C GLY A 470 27.61 -15.34 -3.56
N THR A 471 27.71 -14.89 -4.80
CA THR A 471 27.26 -15.60 -6.00
C THR A 471 27.98 -16.95 -6.25
N GLY A 472 28.72 -17.45 -5.27
CA GLY A 472 29.41 -18.73 -5.25
C GLY A 472 28.83 -19.66 -4.19
N GLY A 473 27.71 -20.29 -4.52
CA GLY A 473 27.08 -21.34 -3.73
C GLY A 473 25.60 -21.43 -4.07
N ASP A 474 25.04 -22.65 -4.13
CA ASP A 474 23.64 -22.95 -4.45
C ASP A 474 22.60 -22.36 -3.44
N ALA A 475 22.99 -21.38 -2.62
CA ALA A 475 22.10 -20.69 -1.70
C ALA A 475 21.20 -19.72 -2.47
N PRO A 476 19.86 -19.87 -2.40
CA PRO A 476 18.94 -18.98 -3.09
C PRO A 476 19.10 -17.54 -2.58
N ALA A 477 19.03 -16.57 -3.49
CA ALA A 477 19.03 -15.15 -3.15
C ALA A 477 17.91 -14.84 -2.14
N ARG A 478 18.26 -14.17 -1.02
CA ARG A 478 17.31 -13.85 0.06
C ARG A 478 17.27 -12.35 0.37
N ARG A 479 16.07 -11.83 0.60
CA ARG A 479 15.74 -10.43 0.87
C ARG A 479 15.03 -10.29 2.22
N ASP A 480 15.60 -9.50 3.13
CA ASP A 480 15.02 -9.25 4.46
C ASP A 480 13.66 -8.52 4.35
N LEU A 481 12.65 -8.99 5.09
CA LEU A 481 11.33 -8.37 5.20
C LEU A 481 11.18 -7.62 6.54
N LEU A 482 10.81 -6.34 6.47
CA LEU A 482 10.49 -5.50 7.62
C LEU A 482 9.04 -5.03 7.58
N VAL A 483 8.45 -4.87 8.76
CA VAL A 483 7.04 -4.49 8.94
C VAL A 483 6.90 -3.41 10.01
N TRP A 484 5.97 -2.47 9.80
CA TRP A 484 5.54 -1.49 10.82
C TRP A 484 4.20 -0.84 10.48
N GLY A 485 3.67 -0.02 11.39
CA GLY A 485 2.41 0.68 11.26
C GLY A 485 1.26 0.02 12.03
N MET A 486 0.05 0.19 11.52
CA MET A 486 -1.18 -0.33 12.11
C MET A 486 -1.17 -1.86 12.22
N ASN A 487 -1.58 -2.38 13.38
CA ASN A 487 -1.58 -3.84 13.62
C ASN A 487 -2.82 -4.36 14.38
N GLN A 488 -3.88 -3.57 14.53
CA GLN A 488 -5.04 -3.98 15.33
C GLN A 488 -5.74 -5.25 14.81
N SER A 489 -5.62 -5.54 13.52
CA SER A 489 -6.15 -6.72 12.85
C SER A 489 -5.06 -7.73 12.48
N SER A 490 -3.90 -7.65 13.14
CA SER A 490 -2.72 -8.50 12.91
C SER A 490 -2.07 -8.33 11.53
N GLN A 491 -2.19 -7.13 10.93
CA GLN A 491 -1.67 -6.83 9.59
C GLN A 491 -0.14 -6.94 9.47
N LEU A 492 0.58 -6.89 10.59
CA LEU A 492 2.04 -7.02 10.58
C LEU A 492 2.52 -8.47 10.67
N GLY A 493 1.63 -9.44 10.95
CA GLY A 493 2.00 -10.86 10.99
C GLY A 493 2.97 -11.24 12.12
N ASN A 494 3.17 -10.39 13.13
CA ASN A 494 4.16 -10.61 14.19
C ASN A 494 3.61 -11.35 15.42
N GLY A 495 2.48 -12.06 15.28
CA GLY A 495 1.77 -12.72 16.38
C GLY A 495 1.04 -11.75 17.35
N ALA A 496 1.33 -10.46 17.28
CA ALA A 496 0.79 -9.43 18.14
C ALA A 496 -0.26 -8.57 17.42
N ARG A 497 -0.95 -7.73 18.20
CA ARG A 497 -1.90 -6.72 17.70
C ARG A 497 -1.47 -5.27 17.96
N LYS A 498 -0.30 -5.11 18.57
CA LYS A 498 0.26 -3.79 18.90
C LYS A 498 0.85 -3.18 17.63
N SER A 499 0.43 -1.96 17.31
CA SER A 499 1.02 -1.17 16.22
C SER A 499 2.48 -0.84 16.51
N LEU A 500 3.29 -0.77 15.47
CA LEU A 500 4.73 -0.53 15.56
C LEU A 500 5.08 0.81 14.92
N ALA A 501 5.80 1.67 15.64
CA ALA A 501 6.28 2.94 15.10
C ALA A 501 7.70 2.85 14.50
N THR A 502 8.37 1.71 14.65
CA THR A 502 9.72 1.47 14.15
C THR A 502 9.70 0.21 13.29
N PRO A 503 10.35 0.21 12.11
CA PRO A 503 10.53 -0.99 11.30
C PRO A 503 11.15 -2.14 12.12
N GLN A 504 10.52 -3.31 12.07
CA GLN A 504 11.03 -4.55 12.69
C GLN A 504 11.07 -5.67 11.66
N HIS A 505 12.02 -6.59 11.80
CA HIS A 505 12.02 -7.81 10.99
C HIS A 505 10.78 -8.64 11.30
N LEU A 506 10.15 -9.17 10.25
CA LEU A 506 9.14 -10.21 10.44
C LEU A 506 9.86 -11.51 10.76
N GLU A 507 9.32 -12.27 11.72
CA GLU A 507 9.82 -13.59 12.07
C GLU A 507 8.91 -14.67 11.47
N ASP A 508 9.51 -15.79 11.06
CA ASP A 508 8.80 -16.99 10.65
C ASP A 508 8.30 -17.78 11.89
N ALA A 509 7.58 -18.87 11.64
CA ALA A 509 7.04 -19.72 12.71
C ALA A 509 8.14 -20.35 13.61
N ALA A 510 9.38 -20.41 13.13
CA ALA A 510 10.54 -20.93 13.86
C ALA A 510 11.35 -19.82 14.56
N GLY A 511 10.92 -18.56 14.48
CA GLY A 511 11.61 -17.41 15.07
C GLY A 511 12.81 -16.91 14.26
N ASN A 512 13.00 -17.39 13.03
CA ASN A 512 14.02 -16.85 12.12
C ASN A 512 13.46 -15.64 11.37
N ARG A 513 14.33 -14.81 10.80
CA ARG A 513 13.90 -13.71 9.94
C ARG A 513 13.19 -14.27 8.71
N ALA A 514 11.98 -13.78 8.45
CA ALA A 514 11.28 -14.01 7.22
C ALA A 514 12.06 -13.35 6.07
N MET A 515 12.45 -14.14 5.09
CA MET A 515 13.18 -13.69 3.91
C MET A 515 12.43 -14.08 2.65
N LEU A 516 12.34 -13.15 1.71
CA LEU A 516 11.82 -13.39 0.36
C LEU A 516 12.96 -13.83 -0.55
N GLY A 517 12.65 -14.49 -1.66
CA GLY A 517 13.67 -15.01 -2.57
C GLY A 517 13.19 -15.15 -4.01
N GLU A 518 13.92 -15.93 -4.80
CA GLU A 518 13.62 -16.23 -6.19
C GLU A 518 13.97 -17.68 -6.56
N LYS A 519 13.24 -18.27 -7.51
CA LYS A 519 13.60 -19.57 -8.13
C LYS A 519 13.20 -19.64 -9.59
N TRP A 520 13.78 -20.60 -10.28
CA TRP A 520 13.25 -21.10 -11.55
C TRP A 520 12.29 -22.25 -11.27
N THR A 521 11.09 -22.20 -11.85
CA THR A 521 10.08 -23.26 -11.66
C THR A 521 9.17 -23.42 -12.86
N ARG A 522 8.46 -24.55 -12.88
CA ARG A 522 7.28 -24.74 -13.72
C ARG A 522 6.13 -23.89 -13.16
N VAL A 523 5.48 -23.12 -14.02
CA VAL A 523 4.35 -22.24 -13.69
C VAL A 523 3.11 -22.75 -14.41
N LEU A 524 2.04 -22.93 -13.64
CA LEU A 524 0.71 -23.24 -14.13
C LEU A 524 -0.13 -21.96 -14.16
N ASP A 525 -1.14 -21.93 -15.03
CA ASP A 525 -2.25 -20.99 -14.87
C ASP A 525 -3.22 -21.46 -13.77
N LEU A 526 -4.21 -20.64 -13.45
CA LEU A 526 -5.22 -20.97 -12.44
C LEU A 526 -6.21 -22.06 -12.86
N GLN A 527 -6.19 -22.48 -14.13
CA GLN A 527 -6.91 -23.67 -14.60
C GLN A 527 -6.06 -24.94 -14.51
N GLY A 528 -4.82 -24.85 -14.00
CA GLY A 528 -3.89 -25.98 -13.88
C GLY A 528 -3.13 -26.31 -15.16
N ASN A 529 -3.29 -25.55 -16.25
CA ASN A 529 -2.52 -25.80 -17.47
C ASN A 529 -1.12 -25.21 -17.37
N VAL A 530 -0.15 -25.87 -17.99
CA VAL A 530 1.23 -25.40 -18.01
C VAL A 530 1.34 -24.12 -18.84
N TRP A 531 1.77 -23.04 -18.22
CA TRP A 531 2.12 -21.80 -18.91
C TRP A 531 3.59 -21.81 -19.35
N GLY A 532 4.50 -22.23 -18.47
CA GLY A 532 5.93 -22.31 -18.74
C GLY A 532 6.64 -23.31 -17.83
N ARG A 533 7.73 -23.91 -18.30
CA ARG A 533 8.47 -24.95 -17.55
C ARG A 533 9.72 -24.45 -16.83
N ASN A 534 10.31 -23.35 -17.30
CA ASN A 534 11.52 -22.76 -16.75
C ASN A 534 11.34 -21.25 -16.65
N VAL A 535 10.55 -20.82 -15.67
CA VAL A 535 10.19 -19.42 -15.46
C VAL A 535 10.82 -18.95 -14.15
N LYS A 536 11.53 -17.83 -14.19
CA LYS A 536 12.02 -17.17 -12.99
C LYS A 536 10.85 -16.51 -12.26
N VAL A 537 10.61 -16.90 -11.02
CA VAL A 537 9.58 -16.35 -10.13
C VAL A 537 10.25 -15.80 -8.88
N GLU A 538 9.68 -14.73 -8.32
CA GLU A 538 10.13 -14.13 -7.07
C GLU A 538 8.97 -13.97 -6.10
N GLN A 539 9.28 -14.03 -4.80
CA GLN A 539 8.32 -13.71 -3.76
C GLN A 539 8.22 -12.19 -3.60
N ARG A 540 6.99 -11.69 -3.54
CA ARG A 540 6.67 -10.29 -3.27
C ARG A 540 5.63 -10.22 -2.17
N VAL A 541 5.69 -9.15 -1.38
CA VAL A 541 4.71 -8.84 -0.35
C VAL A 541 3.75 -7.77 -0.85
N VAL A 542 2.46 -7.95 -0.56
CA VAL A 542 1.39 -7.02 -0.94
C VAL A 542 0.58 -6.68 0.31
N ALA A 543 0.52 -5.39 0.64
CA ALA A 543 -0.27 -4.86 1.74
C ALA A 543 -1.72 -4.65 1.31
N GLY A 544 -2.65 -5.21 2.08
CA GLY A 544 -4.09 -4.99 1.93
C GLY A 544 -4.60 -3.82 2.76
N HIS A 545 -5.92 -3.73 2.92
CA HIS A 545 -6.57 -2.72 3.77
C HIS A 545 -6.47 -3.03 5.28
#